data_AF-A0A521L4H4-F1
#
_entry.id   AF-A0A521L4H4-F1
#
_cell.length_a   1.000
_cell.length_b   1.000
_cell.length_c   1.000
_cell.angle_alpha   90.00
_cell.angle_beta   90.00
_cell.angle_gamma   90.00
#
_symmetry.space_group_name_H-M   'P 1'
#
loop_
_entity.id
_entity.type
_entity.pdbx_description
1 polymer ?
#
loop_
_entity_poly.entity_id
_entity_poly.type
_entity_poly.pdbx_seq_one_letter_code
_entity_poly.pdbx_strand_id
1 'polypeptide(L)'
;VVVADTDLWIEANFKETELTRVRPGQKAIIHVDTYPDAQCTGTVQSISQATGAEFAVLPPQNASGNWVKVVQRIPVRVAVNCREGDPPLRVGMSTTVEIDTGHTRSFDGLLTSVAKSLGLSSASATPRP
;
A
#
# COMPACT_ATOMS: atom_id res chain seq x y z
N VAL A 1 3.33 -8.27 -9.05
CA VAL A 1 3.78 -9.03 -10.24
C VAL A 1 3.14 -8.42 -11.47
N VAL A 2 3.89 -8.26 -12.55
CA VAL A 2 3.39 -7.76 -13.85
C VAL A 2 2.59 -8.87 -14.56
N VAL A 3 1.42 -8.55 -15.14
CA VAL A 3 0.50 -9.57 -15.68
C VAL A 3 0.24 -9.48 -17.19
N ALA A 4 0.37 -8.31 -17.83
CA ALA A 4 0.08 -8.12 -19.25
C ALA A 4 1.15 -7.28 -19.97
N ASP A 5 1.35 -7.53 -21.27
CA ASP A 5 2.27 -6.79 -22.17
C ASP A 5 1.59 -5.64 -22.93
N THR A 6 0.28 -5.78 -23.18
CA THR A 6 -0.63 -4.76 -23.72
C THR A 6 -1.55 -4.33 -22.57
N ASP A 7 -1.71 -3.01 -22.35
CA ASP A 7 -2.40 -2.45 -21.17
C ASP A 7 -1.81 -2.95 -19.84
N LEU A 8 -0.53 -2.65 -19.64
CA LEU A 8 0.27 -3.19 -18.56
C LEU A 8 -0.32 -2.84 -17.19
N TRP A 9 -0.58 -3.88 -16.40
CA TRP A 9 -1.06 -3.76 -15.03
C TRP A 9 -0.29 -4.68 -14.10
N ILE A 10 -0.25 -4.28 -12.84
CA ILE A 10 0.40 -5.00 -11.75
C ILE A 10 -0.66 -5.52 -10.81
N GLU A 11 -0.54 -6.80 -10.48
CA GLU A 11 -1.23 -7.39 -9.34
C GLU A 11 -0.39 -7.23 -8.08
N ALA A 12 -0.91 -6.45 -7.14
CA ALA A 12 -0.29 -6.20 -5.84
C ALA A 12 -1.14 -6.84 -4.73
N ASN A 13 -0.54 -7.77 -3.98
CA ASN A 13 -1.23 -8.52 -2.94
C ASN A 13 -1.01 -7.85 -1.56
N PHE A 14 -1.92 -6.95 -1.20
CA PHE A 14 -1.92 -6.24 0.08
C PHE A 14 -2.56 -7.09 1.18
N LYS A 15 -2.13 -6.90 2.42
CA LYS A 15 -2.86 -7.44 3.57
C LYS A 15 -4.21 -6.75 3.68
N GLU A 16 -5.24 -7.47 4.10
CA GLU A 16 -6.57 -6.88 4.34
C GLU A 16 -6.51 -5.63 5.23
N THR A 17 -5.68 -5.66 6.28
CA THR A 17 -5.48 -4.53 7.19
C THR A 17 -4.89 -3.28 6.53
N GLU A 18 -4.13 -3.45 5.45
CA GLU A 18 -3.48 -2.36 4.70
C GLU A 18 -4.46 -1.67 3.73
N LEU A 19 -5.59 -2.31 3.40
CA LEU A 19 -6.56 -1.78 2.44
C LEU A 19 -7.56 -0.77 3.02
N THR A 20 -7.51 -0.52 4.34
CA THR A 20 -8.47 0.34 5.07
C THR A 20 -8.78 1.68 4.39
N ARG A 21 -7.79 2.27 3.69
CA ARG A 21 -7.90 3.58 3.03
C ARG A 21 -7.65 3.53 1.54
N VAL A 22 -7.44 2.34 0.99
CA VAL A 22 -7.15 2.15 -0.43
C VAL A 22 -8.45 2.29 -1.22
N ARG A 23 -8.42 3.08 -2.29
CA ARG A 23 -9.56 3.35 -3.15
C ARG A 23 -9.13 3.37 -4.62
N PRO A 24 -9.97 2.90 -5.55
CA PRO A 24 -9.74 3.13 -6.98
C PRO A 24 -9.52 4.62 -7.30
N GLY A 25 -8.60 4.89 -8.22
CA GLY A 25 -8.19 6.24 -8.62
C GLY A 25 -7.00 6.82 -7.83
N GLN A 26 -6.60 6.19 -6.72
CA GLN A 26 -5.40 6.62 -5.99
C GLN A 26 -4.12 6.40 -6.80
N LYS A 27 -3.15 7.31 -6.59
CA LYS A 27 -1.83 7.20 -7.22
C LYS A 27 -1.02 6.11 -6.54
N ALA A 28 -0.27 5.37 -7.35
CA ALA A 28 0.64 4.36 -6.89
C ALA A 28 2.04 4.61 -7.43
N ILE A 29 3.02 4.31 -6.61
CA ILE A 29 4.43 4.27 -6.95
C ILE A 29 4.82 2.80 -7.06
N ILE A 30 5.51 2.45 -8.14
CA ILE A 30 5.88 1.08 -8.47
C ILE A 30 7.40 1.02 -8.57
N HIS A 31 7.98 0.14 -7.78
CA HIS A 31 9.39 -0.23 -7.83
C HIS A 31 9.50 -1.65 -8.39
N VAL A 32 10.35 -1.85 -9.38
CA VAL A 32 10.59 -3.15 -9.99
C VAL A 32 11.96 -3.63 -9.54
N ASP A 33 12.04 -4.83 -8.97
CA ASP A 33 13.29 -5.30 -8.34
C ASP A 33 14.45 -5.41 -9.35
N THR A 34 14.12 -5.63 -10.63
CA THR A 34 15.08 -5.66 -11.74
C THR A 34 15.66 -4.28 -12.07
N TYR A 35 14.96 -3.20 -11.70
CA TYR A 35 15.30 -1.81 -12.03
C TYR A 35 15.25 -0.94 -10.76
N PRO A 36 16.20 -1.09 -9.83
CA PRO A 36 16.17 -0.38 -8.54
C PRO A 36 16.22 1.14 -8.66
N ASP A 37 16.87 1.66 -9.71
CA ASP A 37 17.01 3.10 -9.97
C ASP A 37 15.84 3.68 -10.77
N ALA A 38 14.93 2.84 -11.27
CA ALA A 38 13.78 3.28 -12.05
C ALA A 38 12.50 3.22 -11.20
N GLN A 39 11.72 4.29 -11.28
CA GLN A 39 10.43 4.39 -10.59
C GLN A 39 9.32 4.55 -11.62
N CYS A 40 8.40 3.58 -11.63
CA CYS A 40 7.19 3.65 -12.44
C CYS A 40 6.06 4.28 -11.62
N THR A 41 5.17 4.99 -12.30
CA THR A 41 3.94 5.51 -11.66
C THR A 41 2.74 4.72 -12.13
N GLY A 42 1.71 4.65 -11.30
CA GLY A 42 0.50 3.91 -11.61
C GLY A 42 -0.73 4.53 -10.98
N THR A 43 -1.87 3.90 -11.23
CA THR A 43 -3.15 4.28 -10.64
C THR A 43 -3.91 3.03 -10.26
N VAL A 44 -4.48 3.01 -9.05
CA VAL A 44 -5.29 1.90 -8.56
C VAL A 44 -6.53 1.79 -9.45
N GLN A 45 -6.65 0.69 -10.18
CA GLN A 45 -7.78 0.45 -11.08
C GLN A 45 -8.93 -0.22 -10.33
N SER A 46 -8.62 -1.26 -9.56
CA SER A 46 -9.63 -2.00 -8.80
C SER A 46 -9.03 -2.75 -7.61
N ILE A 47 -9.90 -3.09 -6.67
CA ILE A 47 -9.61 -3.94 -5.52
C ILE A 47 -10.49 -5.18 -5.72
N SER A 48 -9.90 -6.38 -5.65
CA SER A 48 -10.65 -7.63 -5.81
C SER A 48 -11.72 -7.74 -4.72
N GLN A 49 -12.94 -8.14 -5.10
CA GLN A 49 -14.03 -8.41 -4.16
C GLN A 49 -13.88 -9.76 -3.46
N ALA A 50 -13.02 -10.64 -3.97
CA ALA A 50 -12.76 -11.97 -3.41
C ALA A 50 -11.29 -12.12 -3.02
N THR A 51 -11.06 -12.81 -1.89
CA THR A 51 -9.71 -13.24 -1.49
C THR A 51 -9.35 -14.53 -2.23
N GLY A 52 -8.08 -14.71 -2.60
CA GLY A 52 -7.63 -15.93 -3.30
C GLY A 52 -7.86 -17.23 -2.50
N ALA A 53 -8.09 -17.13 -1.19
CA ALA A 53 -8.38 -18.26 -0.31
C ALA A 53 -9.77 -18.88 -0.54
N GLU A 54 -10.76 -18.15 -1.07
CA GLU A 54 -12.08 -18.71 -1.40
C GLU A 54 -12.06 -19.68 -2.58
N PHE A 55 -10.99 -19.65 -3.39
CA PHE A 55 -10.83 -20.50 -4.58
C PHE A 55 -9.78 -21.61 -4.38
N ALA A 56 -9.26 -21.79 -3.18
CA ALA A 56 -8.28 -22.84 -2.91
C ALA A 56 -8.97 -24.22 -2.88
N VAL A 57 -8.49 -25.15 -3.71
CA VAL A 57 -8.95 -26.55 -3.76
C VAL A 57 -8.80 -27.25 -2.40
N LEU A 58 -7.85 -26.78 -1.57
CA LEU A 58 -7.65 -27.23 -0.20
C LEU A 58 -7.63 -26.02 0.73
N PRO A 59 -8.60 -25.88 1.66
CA PRO A 59 -8.54 -24.86 2.69
C PRO A 59 -7.35 -25.13 3.62
N PRO A 60 -6.74 -24.08 4.22
CA PRO A 60 -5.67 -24.26 5.19
C PRO A 60 -6.19 -25.03 6.41
N GLN A 61 -5.78 -26.29 6.55
CA GLN A 61 -6.13 -27.16 7.67
C GLN A 61 -5.21 -26.88 8.86
N ASN A 62 -5.60 -25.96 9.73
CA ASN A 62 -4.94 -25.72 11.02
C ASN A 62 -5.49 -26.70 12.09
N ALA A 63 -5.22 -27.99 11.93
CA ALA A 63 -5.75 -29.06 12.79
C ALA A 63 -4.86 -29.36 14.02
N SER A 64 -4.61 -28.37 14.88
CA SER A 64 -3.72 -28.57 16.06
C SER A 64 -4.13 -27.85 17.35
N GLY A 65 -5.31 -27.25 17.41
CA GLY A 65 -5.83 -26.66 18.66
C GLY A 65 -5.17 -25.36 19.13
N ASN A 66 -4.19 -24.82 18.39
CA ASN A 66 -3.62 -23.50 18.63
C ASN A 66 -4.24 -22.50 17.64
N TRP A 67 -5.05 -21.57 18.13
CA TRP A 67 -5.66 -20.57 17.26
C TRP A 67 -4.60 -19.53 16.85
N VAL A 68 -4.28 -19.48 15.56
CA VAL A 68 -3.39 -18.47 14.97
C VAL A 68 -4.19 -17.65 13.97
N LYS A 69 -4.28 -16.34 14.21
CA LYS A 69 -4.89 -15.39 13.27
C LYS A 69 -4.01 -15.28 12.02
N VAL A 70 -4.51 -15.77 10.88
CA VAL A 70 -3.85 -15.60 9.57
C VAL A 70 -4.43 -14.39 8.88
N VAL A 71 -3.57 -13.46 8.46
CA VAL A 71 -3.99 -12.27 7.70
C VAL A 71 -4.19 -12.66 6.23
N GLN A 72 -5.37 -12.38 5.69
CA GLN A 72 -5.66 -12.62 4.28
C GLN A 72 -5.05 -11.52 3.40
N ARG A 73 -4.68 -11.90 2.17
CA ARG A 73 -4.19 -10.96 1.16
C ARG A 73 -5.22 -10.78 0.07
N ILE A 74 -5.45 -9.53 -0.30
CA ILE A 74 -6.44 -9.14 -1.31
C ILE A 74 -5.66 -8.56 -2.50
N PRO A 75 -5.88 -9.09 -3.72
CA PRO A 75 -5.29 -8.54 -4.93
C PRO A 75 -5.83 -7.14 -5.22
N VAL A 76 -4.93 -6.21 -5.47
CA VAL A 76 -5.21 -4.86 -6.00
C VAL A 76 -4.60 -4.77 -7.38
N ARG A 77 -5.40 -4.34 -8.36
CA ARG A 77 -4.92 -4.08 -9.72
C ARG A 77 -4.49 -2.63 -9.82
N VAL A 78 -3.25 -2.44 -10.25
CA VAL A 78 -2.67 -1.11 -10.49
C VAL A 78 -2.32 -1.00 -11.96
N ALA A 79 -2.97 -0.07 -12.66
CA ALA A 79 -2.61 0.27 -14.03
C ALA A 79 -1.27 1.01 -14.02
N VAL A 80 -0.35 0.60 -14.89
CA VAL A 80 0.98 1.21 -14.97
C VAL A 80 0.97 2.31 -16.02
N ASN A 81 1.49 3.48 -15.64
CA ASN A 81 1.70 4.61 -16.53
C ASN A 81 3.19 4.65 -16.89
N CYS A 82 3.56 3.97 -17.97
CA CYS A 82 4.93 4.01 -18.49
C CYS A 82 5.20 5.38 -19.13
N ARG A 83 6.36 5.95 -18.84
CA ARG A 83 6.89 7.15 -19.49
C ARG A 83 7.92 6.77 -20.54
N GLU A 84 8.16 7.70 -21.45
CA GLU A 84 9.25 7.56 -22.42
C GLU A 84 10.60 7.51 -21.67
N GLY A 85 11.37 6.44 -21.92
CA GLY A 85 12.64 6.18 -21.23
C GLY A 85 12.55 5.19 -20.07
N ASP A 86 11.35 4.75 -19.66
CA ASP A 86 11.22 3.71 -18.64
C ASP A 86 11.74 2.35 -19.16
N PRO A 87 12.36 1.54 -18.30
CA PRO A 87 12.87 0.23 -18.68
C PRO A 87 11.72 -0.73 -19.06
N PRO A 88 11.95 -1.67 -19.99
CA PRO A 88 10.91 -2.56 -20.49
C PRO A 88 10.44 -3.52 -19.39
N LEU A 89 9.16 -3.40 -19.01
CA LEU A 89 8.53 -4.29 -18.04
C LEU A 89 8.14 -5.62 -18.69
N ARG A 90 8.33 -6.73 -17.97
CA ARG A 90 7.97 -8.07 -18.43
C ARG A 90 7.04 -8.74 -17.45
N VAL A 91 6.10 -9.52 -17.97
CA VAL A 91 5.20 -10.38 -17.19
C VAL A 91 6.03 -11.28 -16.27
N GLY A 92 5.59 -11.41 -15.01
CA GLY A 92 6.28 -12.21 -14.00
C GLY A 92 7.32 -11.45 -13.17
N MET A 93 7.69 -10.22 -13.53
CA MET A 93 8.61 -9.42 -12.71
C MET A 93 8.04 -9.14 -11.31
N SER A 94 8.93 -9.22 -10.30
CA SER A 94 8.65 -8.83 -8.92
C SER A 94 8.62 -7.32 -8.78
N THR A 95 7.64 -6.84 -8.01
CA THR A 95 7.34 -5.42 -7.89
C THR A 95 6.91 -5.08 -6.47
N THR A 96 7.43 -3.99 -5.93
CA THR A 96 6.92 -3.34 -4.72
C THR A 96 6.03 -2.18 -5.11
N VAL A 97 4.83 -2.10 -4.51
CA VAL A 97 3.83 -1.08 -4.84
C VAL A 97 3.45 -0.31 -3.59
N GLU A 98 3.57 1.01 -3.67
CA GLU A 98 3.16 1.95 -2.62
C GLU A 98 1.98 2.75 -3.12
N ILE A 99 0.88 2.79 -2.35
CA ILE A 99 -0.33 3.53 -2.72
C ILE A 99 -0.44 4.76 -1.83
N ASP A 100 -0.54 5.93 -2.46
CA ASP A 100 -0.80 7.17 -1.74
C ASP A 100 -2.29 7.24 -1.36
N THR A 101 -2.54 7.08 -0.05
CA THR A 101 -3.89 7.15 0.52
C THR A 101 -4.27 8.56 0.99
N GLY A 102 -3.39 9.56 0.82
CA GLY A 102 -3.57 10.94 1.27
C GLY A 102 -3.62 11.09 2.79
N HIS A 103 -3.22 10.07 3.54
CA HIS A 103 -3.43 10.00 4.98
C HIS A 103 -2.10 9.94 5.74
N THR A 104 -1.62 11.11 6.15
CA THR A 104 -0.42 11.22 6.99
C THR A 104 -0.80 10.98 8.45
N ARG A 105 -0.23 9.96 9.10
CA ARG A 105 -0.26 9.88 10.56
C ARG A 105 0.72 10.93 11.08
N SER A 106 0.21 12.09 11.49
CA SER A 106 1.04 13.17 12.01
C SER A 106 1.64 12.77 13.36
N PHE A 107 2.97 12.82 13.44
CA PHE A 107 3.73 12.65 14.69
C PHE A 107 3.55 13.85 15.64
N ASP A 108 3.01 14.96 15.13
CA ASP A 108 2.75 16.19 15.90
C ASP A 108 1.77 15.94 17.05
N GLY A 109 0.82 15.00 16.86
CA GLY A 109 -0.09 14.54 17.91
C GLY A 109 0.61 13.83 19.07
N LEU A 110 1.73 13.15 18.81
CA LEU A 110 2.54 12.50 19.85
C LEU A 110 3.38 13.53 20.62
N LEU A 111 4.02 14.47 19.91
CA LEU A 111 4.80 15.54 20.54
C LEU A 111 3.92 16.44 21.40
N THR A 112 2.74 16.83 20.93
CA THR A 112 1.78 17.59 21.73
C THR A 112 1.27 16.80 22.93
N SER A 113 1.05 15.48 22.80
CA SER A 113 0.63 14.64 23.93
C SER A 113 1.73 14.50 24.99
N VAL A 114 2.99 14.38 24.58
CA VAL A 114 4.15 14.33 25.47
C VAL A 114 4.43 15.69 26.11
N ALA A 115 4.37 16.79 25.36
CA ALA A 115 4.53 18.14 25.90
C ALA A 115 3.43 18.46 26.92
N LYS A 116 2.19 18.04 26.65
CA LYS A 116 1.04 18.21 27.55
C LYS A 116 1.16 17.35 28.80
N SER A 117 1.70 16.12 28.72
CA SER A 117 1.93 15.27 29.89
C SER A 117 3.11 15.73 30.75
N LEU A 118 4.07 16.45 30.16
CA LEU A 118 5.20 17.10 30.85
C LEU A 118 4.87 18.52 31.36
N GLY A 119 3.62 18.99 31.22
CA GLY A 119 3.18 20.27 31.76
C GLY A 119 3.72 21.51 31.03
N LEU A 120 4.29 21.33 29.84
CA LEU A 120 4.79 22.43 29.00
C LEU A 120 3.63 22.97 28.16
N SER A 121 2.82 23.87 28.73
CA SER A 121 1.87 24.64 27.93
C SER A 121 2.64 25.72 27.17
N SER A 122 2.49 25.77 25.84
CA SER A 122 3.00 26.86 25.01
C SER A 122 2.36 28.18 25.45
N ALA A 123 3.11 28.98 26.20
CA ALA A 123 2.75 30.35 26.51
C ALA A 123 2.83 31.17 25.22
N SER A 124 1.67 31.45 24.60
CA SER A 124 1.57 32.47 23.57
C SER A 124 1.72 33.85 24.22
N ALA A 125 2.93 34.40 24.22
CA ALA A 125 3.15 35.79 24.57
C ALA A 125 2.84 36.66 23.35
N THR A 126 1.65 37.27 23.33
CA THR A 126 1.27 38.32 22.40
C THR A 126 2.05 39.60 22.73
N PRO A 127 2.86 40.17 21.83
CA PRO A 127 3.40 41.51 22.05
C PRO A 127 2.38 42.54 21.57
N ARG A 128 2.01 43.50 22.43
CA ARG A 128 1.30 44.73 22.05
C ARG A 128 1.53 45.83 23.09
N PRO A 129 1.50 47.12 22.73
CA PRO A 129 1.61 47.74 21.41
C PRO A 129 3.04 48.18 21.03
#